data_AF-A0A945A1B5-F1
#
_entry.id   AF-A0A945A1B5-F1
#
_cell.length_a   1.000
_cell.length_b   1.000
_cell.length_c   1.000
_cell.angle_alpha   90.00
_cell.angle_beta   90.00
_cell.angle_gamma   90.00
#
_symmetry.space_group_name_H-M   'P 1'
#
loop_
_entity.id
_entity.type
_entity.pdbx_description
1 polymer ?
#
loop_
_entity_poly.entity_id
_entity_poly.type
_entity_poly.pdbx_seq_one_letter_code
_entity_poly.pdbx_strand_id
1 'polypeptide(L)'
;MDHWTDDRRIHSLMTHLGKTGKTGKPTRSAFVAEQVSDIMIKIEPRVAELRTVNKELDSHLAKLGAMQDLIANKARHAEGIKIEFEGAKEDLLSQNPNADVDAFNKDLRSALADLEDDFKKASKDIDGVKQTIRVKRTTMRGIEDRMKMYENQVFKHINQLMKAAQSKAAQQKSA
;
A
#
# COMPACT_ATOMS: atom_id res chain seq x y z
N MET A 1 6.53 -6.44 3.12
CA MET A 1 5.50 -7.37 3.61
C MET A 1 5.87 -8.74 3.11
N ASP A 2 6.04 -9.69 4.01
CA ASP A 2 6.29 -11.08 3.62
C ASP A 2 4.96 -11.68 3.16
N HIS A 3 4.90 -12.13 1.92
CA HIS A 3 3.72 -12.81 1.38
C HIS A 3 3.79 -14.29 1.76
N TRP A 4 2.65 -14.96 1.95
CA TRP A 4 2.63 -16.37 2.41
C TRP A 4 3.35 -17.34 1.46
N THR A 5 3.54 -16.96 0.19
CA THR A 5 4.34 -17.73 -0.79
C THR A 5 5.83 -17.77 -0.47
N ASP A 6 6.30 -16.83 0.35
CA ASP A 6 7.69 -16.74 0.82
C ASP A 6 7.87 -17.46 2.18
N ASP A 7 6.87 -18.21 2.64
CA ASP A 7 6.93 -18.95 3.91
C ASP A 7 8.02 -20.02 3.87
N ARG A 8 8.90 -20.00 4.88
CA ARG A 8 10.04 -20.93 5.02
C ARG A 8 9.64 -22.41 4.92
N ARG A 9 8.42 -22.78 5.34
CA ARG A 9 7.92 -24.16 5.26
C ARG A 9 7.70 -24.58 3.81
N ILE A 10 7.26 -23.68 2.95
CA ILE A 10 7.14 -23.91 1.50
C ILE A 10 8.53 -24.13 0.93
N HIS A 11 9.47 -23.23 1.20
CA HIS A 11 10.86 -23.37 0.72
C HIS A 11 11.53 -24.67 1.18
N SER A 12 11.36 -25.03 2.46
CA SER A 12 11.87 -26.28 3.02
C SER A 12 11.25 -27.50 2.32
N LEU A 13 9.93 -27.48 2.10
CA LEU A 13 9.22 -28.54 1.37
C LEU A 13 9.74 -28.68 -0.07
N MET A 14 9.98 -27.58 -0.78
CA MET A 14 10.47 -27.59 -2.16
C MET A 14 11.82 -28.31 -2.30
N THR A 15 12.64 -28.37 -1.25
CA THR A 15 13.89 -29.15 -1.27
C THR A 15 13.67 -30.66 -1.44
N HIS A 16 12.44 -31.15 -1.28
CA HIS A 16 12.08 -32.55 -1.46
C HIS A 16 11.56 -32.89 -2.87
N LEU A 17 11.40 -31.91 -3.75
CA LEU A 17 10.93 -32.12 -5.11
C LEU A 17 11.82 -33.15 -5.83
N GLY A 18 11.21 -34.11 -6.52
CA GLY A 18 11.92 -35.17 -7.26
C GLY A 18 12.65 -36.22 -6.39
N LYS A 19 12.60 -36.13 -5.05
CA LYS A 19 13.27 -37.12 -4.18
C LYS A 19 12.55 -38.46 -4.17
N THR A 20 13.29 -39.52 -4.47
CA THR A 20 12.82 -40.91 -4.43
C THR A 20 13.31 -41.63 -3.17
N GLY A 21 12.52 -42.58 -2.70
CA GLY A 21 12.87 -43.47 -1.59
C GLY A 21 13.73 -44.65 -2.05
N LYS A 22 14.06 -45.54 -1.10
CA LYS A 22 14.86 -46.77 -1.36
C LYS A 22 14.28 -47.69 -2.44
N THR A 23 12.99 -47.56 -2.74
CA THR A 23 12.27 -48.36 -3.73
C THR A 23 12.15 -47.66 -5.10
N GLY A 24 12.84 -46.53 -5.31
CA GLY A 24 12.74 -45.73 -6.53
C GLY A 24 11.43 -44.92 -6.67
N LYS A 25 10.46 -45.11 -5.77
CA LYS A 25 9.19 -44.37 -5.77
C LYS A 25 9.34 -43.00 -5.08
N PRO A 26 8.57 -41.97 -5.48
CA PRO A 26 8.56 -40.68 -4.81
C PRO A 26 8.31 -40.82 -3.31
N THR A 27 9.07 -40.07 -2.51
CA THR A 27 8.77 -39.96 -1.07
C THR A 27 7.47 -39.20 -0.86
N ARG A 28 6.81 -39.41 0.29
CA ARG A 28 5.59 -38.64 0.63
C ARG A 28 5.84 -37.13 0.62
N SER A 29 7.02 -36.68 1.06
CA SER A 29 7.42 -35.28 1.00
C SER A 29 7.61 -34.78 -0.43
N ALA A 30 8.16 -35.61 -1.33
CA ALA A 30 8.31 -35.27 -2.74
C ALA A 30 6.96 -35.13 -3.45
N PHE A 31 6.02 -36.04 -3.17
CA PHE A 31 4.66 -35.96 -3.71
C PHE A 31 3.93 -34.69 -3.23
N VAL A 32 4.06 -34.33 -1.95
CA VAL A 32 3.48 -33.10 -1.42
C VAL A 32 4.17 -31.85 -1.99
N ALA A 33 5.49 -31.90 -2.20
CA ALA A 33 6.23 -30.83 -2.85
C ALA A 33 5.76 -30.58 -4.29
N GLU A 34 5.46 -31.64 -5.05
CA GLU A 34 4.90 -31.55 -6.40
C GLU A 34 3.51 -30.91 -6.38
N GLN A 35 2.61 -31.36 -5.50
CA GLN A 35 1.28 -30.75 -5.36
C GLN A 35 1.33 -29.26 -5.01
N VAL A 36 2.23 -28.87 -4.11
CA VAL A 36 2.42 -27.46 -3.75
C VAL A 36 3.06 -26.68 -4.90
N SER A 37 4.00 -27.27 -5.64
CA SER A 37 4.64 -26.65 -6.81
C SER A 37 3.62 -26.33 -7.91
N ASP A 38 2.69 -27.26 -8.21
CA ASP A 38 1.61 -27.03 -9.17
C ASP A 38 0.72 -25.85 -8.77
N ILE A 39 0.46 -25.70 -7.46
CA ILE A 39 -0.29 -24.56 -6.93
C ILE A 39 0.52 -23.27 -7.08
N MET A 40 1.83 -23.29 -6.77
CA MET A 40 2.72 -22.14 -6.92
C MET A 40 2.73 -21.60 -8.35
N ILE A 41 2.86 -22.49 -9.34
CA ILE A 41 2.82 -22.12 -10.77
C ILE A 41 1.49 -21.42 -11.12
N LYS A 42 0.36 -21.90 -10.59
CA LYS A 42 -0.96 -21.30 -10.85
C LYS A 42 -1.13 -19.90 -10.27
N ILE A 43 -0.54 -19.64 -9.10
CA ILE A 43 -0.70 -18.35 -8.40
C ILE A 43 0.37 -17.34 -8.75
N GLU A 44 1.51 -17.76 -9.30
CA GLU A 44 2.64 -16.89 -9.64
C GLU A 44 2.23 -15.63 -10.45
N PRO A 45 1.38 -15.72 -11.49
CA PRO A 45 0.90 -14.52 -12.20
C PRO A 45 0.11 -13.56 -11.30
N ARG A 46 -0.65 -14.09 -10.33
CA ARG A 46 -1.42 -13.28 -9.37
C ARG A 46 -0.53 -12.62 -8.33
N VAL A 47 0.53 -13.28 -7.91
CA VAL A 47 1.55 -12.69 -7.04
C VAL A 47 2.28 -11.55 -7.76
N ALA A 48 2.62 -11.74 -9.04
CA ALA A 48 3.21 -10.68 -9.85
C ALA A 48 2.27 -9.48 -10.04
N GLU A 49 0.98 -9.75 -10.29
CA GLU A 49 -0.07 -8.73 -10.33
C GLU A 49 -0.17 -7.97 -9.00
N LEU A 50 -0.22 -8.70 -7.87
CA LEU A 50 -0.27 -8.11 -6.53
C LEU A 50 0.93 -7.20 -6.26
N ARG A 51 2.15 -7.64 -6.59
CA ARG A 51 3.39 -6.84 -6.45
C ARG A 51 3.32 -5.55 -7.26
N THR A 52 2.79 -5.63 -8.49
CA THR A 52 2.62 -4.46 -9.37
C THR A 52 1.63 -3.47 -8.77
N VAL A 53 0.44 -3.95 -8.38
CA VAL A 53 -0.61 -3.09 -7.79
C VAL A 53 -0.12 -2.47 -6.48
N ASN A 54 0.63 -3.22 -5.65
CA ASN A 54 1.20 -2.69 -4.42
C ASN A 54 2.20 -1.55 -4.70
N LYS A 55 3.10 -1.73 -5.66
CA LYS A 55 4.06 -0.68 -6.06
C LYS A 55 3.35 0.57 -6.57
N GLU A 56 2.30 0.41 -7.37
CA GLU A 56 1.49 1.54 -7.84
C GLU A 56 0.77 2.23 -6.68
N LEU A 57 0.22 1.46 -5.73
CA LEU A 57 -0.41 2.00 -4.52
C LEU A 57 0.58 2.84 -3.71
N ASP A 58 1.78 2.33 -3.47
CA ASP A 58 2.84 3.05 -2.75
C ASP A 58 3.22 4.35 -3.45
N SER A 59 3.33 4.33 -4.79
CA SER A 59 3.57 5.52 -5.59
C SER A 59 2.44 6.55 -5.47
N HIS A 60 1.18 6.11 -5.45
CA HIS A 60 0.04 7.01 -5.28
C HIS A 60 -0.04 7.59 -3.86
N LEU A 61 0.31 6.81 -2.83
CA LEU A 61 0.39 7.27 -1.44
C LEU A 61 1.47 8.34 -1.29
N ALA A 62 2.65 8.15 -1.89
CA ALA A 62 3.71 9.16 -1.91
C ALA A 62 3.25 10.44 -2.61
N LYS A 63 2.56 10.32 -3.75
CA LYS A 63 1.99 11.47 -4.46
C LYS A 63 0.94 12.21 -3.62
N LEU A 64 0.08 11.47 -2.92
CA LEU A 64 -0.91 12.05 -2.01
C LEU A 64 -0.23 12.86 -0.89
N GLY A 65 0.81 12.30 -0.26
CA GLY A 65 1.58 12.99 0.76
C GLY A 65 2.17 14.30 0.25
N ALA A 66 2.87 14.26 -0.89
CA ALA A 66 3.46 15.47 -1.49
C ALA A 66 2.42 16.55 -1.82
N MET A 67 1.23 16.15 -2.29
CA MET A 67 0.14 17.10 -2.55
C MET A 67 -0.44 17.69 -1.27
N GLN A 68 -0.59 16.89 -0.21
CA GLN A 68 -1.05 17.38 1.09
C GLN A 68 -0.06 18.38 1.69
N ASP A 69 1.24 18.10 1.59
CA ASP A 69 2.30 19.01 2.03
C ASP A 69 2.29 20.33 1.25
N LEU A 70 2.08 20.26 -0.07
CA LEU A 70 1.97 21.45 -0.92
C LEU A 70 0.77 22.32 -0.52
N ILE A 71 -0.39 21.71 -0.26
CA ILE A 71 -1.58 22.42 0.21
C ILE A 71 -1.31 23.05 1.57
N ALA A 72 -0.72 22.32 2.51
CA ALA A 72 -0.38 22.86 3.83
C ALA A 72 0.62 24.02 3.75
N ASN A 73 1.58 23.97 2.81
CA ASN A 73 2.50 25.07 2.55
C ASN A 73 1.76 26.29 2.00
N LYS A 74 0.97 26.13 0.93
CA LYS A 74 0.17 27.23 0.38
C LYS A 74 -0.74 27.85 1.44
N ALA A 75 -1.30 27.04 2.36
CA ALA A 75 -2.20 27.52 3.41
C ALA A 75 -1.48 28.45 4.39
N ARG A 76 -0.27 28.07 4.78
CA ARG A 76 0.60 28.93 5.59
C ARG A 76 1.02 30.20 4.85
N HIS A 77 1.28 30.11 3.55
CA HIS A 77 1.63 31.29 2.76
C HIS A 77 0.47 32.29 2.66
N ALA A 78 -0.75 31.81 2.40
CA ALA A 78 -1.94 32.67 2.39
C ALA A 78 -2.18 33.34 3.75
N GLU A 79 -1.91 32.63 4.85
CA GLU A 79 -1.99 33.23 6.19
C GLU A 79 -0.89 34.27 6.44
N GLY A 80 0.33 34.02 5.98
CA GLY A 80 1.42 35.00 6.05
C GLY A 80 1.08 36.30 5.33
N ILE A 81 0.48 36.21 4.13
CA ILE A 81 0.02 37.38 3.38
C ILE A 81 -1.00 38.19 4.18
N LYS A 82 -1.96 37.53 4.86
CA LYS A 82 -2.94 38.25 5.68
C LYS A 82 -2.27 39.00 6.85
N ILE A 83 -1.33 38.36 7.53
CA ILE A 83 -0.60 38.95 8.67
C ILE A 83 0.19 40.18 8.20
N GLU A 84 0.95 40.05 7.10
CA GLU A 84 1.70 41.17 6.51
C GLU A 84 0.77 42.31 6.08
N PHE A 85 -0.38 41.95 5.51
CA PHE A 85 -1.39 42.91 5.07
C PHE A 85 -2.05 43.66 6.24
N GLU A 86 -2.34 42.97 7.35
CA GLU A 86 -2.86 43.60 8.56
C GLU A 86 -1.86 44.59 9.16
N GLY A 87 -0.58 44.21 9.24
CA GLY A 87 0.48 45.13 9.70
C GLY A 87 0.59 46.37 8.80
N ALA A 88 0.60 46.17 7.47
CA ALA A 88 0.65 47.29 6.52
C ALA A 88 -0.59 48.20 6.60
N LYS A 89 -1.76 47.64 6.90
CA LYS A 89 -2.99 48.41 7.14
C LYS A 89 -2.89 49.27 8.40
N GLU A 90 -2.39 48.70 9.50
CA GLU A 90 -2.19 49.43 10.76
C GLU A 90 -1.20 50.59 10.55
N ASP A 91 -0.09 50.34 9.86
CA ASP A 91 0.90 51.36 9.52
C ASP A 91 0.28 52.48 8.66
N LEU A 92 -0.48 52.12 7.63
CA LEU A 92 -1.17 53.08 6.76
C LEU A 92 -2.13 53.97 7.54
N LEU A 93 -2.95 53.38 8.40
CA LEU A 93 -3.92 54.12 9.22
C LEU A 93 -3.25 54.99 10.28
N SER A 94 -2.10 54.57 10.80
CA SER A 94 -1.30 55.39 11.73
C SER A 94 -0.75 56.65 11.07
N GLN A 95 -0.37 56.56 9.79
CA GLN A 95 0.19 57.68 9.02
C GLN A 95 -0.90 58.56 8.40
N ASN A 96 -2.00 57.95 7.97
CA ASN A 96 -3.15 58.63 7.37
C ASN A 96 -4.46 57.98 7.86
N PRO A 97 -5.10 58.55 8.90
CA PRO A 97 -6.34 58.01 9.45
C PRO A 97 -7.51 57.98 8.46
N ASN A 98 -7.45 58.80 7.40
CA ASN A 98 -8.48 58.90 6.36
C ASN A 98 -8.13 58.08 5.11
N ALA A 99 -7.13 57.20 5.18
CA ALA A 99 -6.76 56.35 4.05
C ALA A 99 -7.93 55.48 3.58
N ASP A 100 -7.99 55.22 2.27
CA ASP A 100 -9.02 54.38 1.66
C ASP A 100 -8.74 52.90 1.95
N VAL A 101 -9.29 52.43 3.07
CA VAL A 101 -9.19 51.04 3.53
C VAL A 101 -9.90 50.07 2.58
N ASP A 102 -10.90 50.53 1.82
CA ASP A 102 -11.65 49.67 0.90
C ASP A 102 -10.83 49.35 -0.35
N ALA A 103 -10.13 50.34 -0.90
CA ALA A 103 -9.14 50.11 -1.95
C ALA A 103 -8.04 49.14 -1.47
N PHE A 104 -7.54 49.33 -0.25
CA PHE A 104 -6.57 48.44 0.37
C PHE A 104 -7.12 46.99 0.44
N ASN A 105 -8.27 46.78 1.09
CA ASN A 105 -8.87 45.45 1.21
C ASN A 105 -9.16 44.76 -0.15
N LYS A 106 -9.42 45.55 -1.20
CA LYS A 106 -9.60 45.02 -2.56
C LYS A 106 -8.31 44.40 -3.11
N ASP A 107 -7.15 44.97 -2.81
CA ASP A 107 -5.86 44.43 -3.21
C ASP A 107 -5.57 43.11 -2.49
N LEU A 108 -5.86 43.01 -1.17
CA LEU A 108 -5.76 41.74 -0.44
C LEU A 108 -6.66 40.66 -1.05
N ARG A 109 -7.91 40.99 -1.36
CA ARG A 109 -8.84 40.04 -2.00
C ARG A 109 -8.31 39.54 -3.33
N SER A 110 -7.69 40.42 -4.11
CA SER A 110 -7.10 40.06 -5.41
C SER A 110 -5.89 39.14 -5.21
N ALA A 111 -5.00 39.45 -4.26
CA ALA A 111 -3.84 38.61 -3.94
C ALA A 111 -4.22 37.21 -3.41
N LEU A 112 -5.33 37.11 -2.66
CA LEU A 112 -5.83 35.83 -2.14
C LEU A 112 -6.63 35.04 -3.18
N ALA A 113 -7.24 35.68 -4.17
CA ALA A 113 -8.04 35.00 -5.20
C ALA A 113 -7.19 34.01 -6.02
N ASP A 114 -5.98 34.42 -6.43
CA ASP A 114 -5.05 33.55 -7.16
C ASP A 114 -4.66 32.30 -6.35
N LEU A 115 -4.47 32.48 -5.03
CA LEU A 115 -4.20 31.38 -4.11
C LEU A 115 -5.41 30.44 -3.97
N GLU A 116 -6.63 30.99 -3.90
CA GLU A 116 -7.86 30.22 -3.76
C GLU A 116 -8.11 29.30 -4.98
N ASP A 117 -7.86 29.78 -6.18
CA ASP A 117 -7.98 28.98 -7.41
C ASP A 117 -6.95 27.85 -7.45
N ASP A 118 -5.71 28.13 -7.04
CA ASP A 118 -4.68 27.12 -6.86
C ASP A 118 -5.07 26.04 -5.83
N PHE A 119 -5.70 26.43 -4.72
CA PHE A 119 -6.21 25.48 -3.72
C PHE A 119 -7.33 24.61 -4.26
N LYS A 120 -8.29 25.20 -4.99
CA LYS A 120 -9.41 24.45 -5.59
C LYS A 120 -8.88 23.41 -6.57
N LYS A 121 -7.91 23.79 -7.40
CA LYS A 121 -7.25 22.88 -8.33
C LYS A 121 -6.51 21.75 -7.60
N ALA A 122 -5.68 22.09 -6.62
CA ALA A 122 -4.95 21.09 -5.83
C ALA A 122 -5.88 20.13 -5.06
N SER A 123 -6.98 20.63 -4.52
CA SER A 123 -7.99 19.82 -3.81
C SER A 123 -8.65 18.81 -4.76
N LYS A 124 -9.02 19.24 -5.97
CA LYS A 124 -9.61 18.37 -7.00
C LYS A 124 -8.63 17.27 -7.42
N ASP A 125 -7.36 17.62 -7.62
CA ASP A 125 -6.32 16.65 -8.00
C ASP A 125 -6.08 15.61 -6.90
N ILE A 126 -6.11 16.04 -5.62
CA ILE A 126 -6.03 15.14 -4.46
C ILE A 126 -7.18 14.13 -4.44
N ASP A 127 -8.41 14.56 -4.73
CA ASP A 127 -9.56 13.65 -4.69
C ASP A 127 -9.48 12.58 -5.79
N GLY A 128 -8.95 12.93 -6.96
CA GLY A 128 -8.62 11.94 -8.01
C GLY A 128 -7.57 10.91 -7.55
N VAL A 129 -6.54 11.35 -6.84
CA VAL A 129 -5.52 10.46 -6.26
C VAL A 129 -6.11 9.56 -5.17
N LYS A 130 -6.93 10.10 -4.26
CA LYS A 130 -7.62 9.31 -3.21
C LYS A 130 -8.52 8.24 -3.81
N GLN A 131 -9.28 8.57 -4.86
CA GLN A 131 -10.14 7.60 -5.54
C GLN A 131 -9.30 6.49 -6.20
N THR A 132 -8.18 6.85 -6.82
CA THR A 132 -7.25 5.88 -7.41
C THR A 132 -6.69 4.94 -6.33
N ILE A 133 -6.24 5.48 -5.19
CA ILE A 133 -5.80 4.70 -4.02
C ILE A 133 -6.88 3.72 -3.57
N ARG A 134 -8.14 4.18 -3.48
CA ARG A 134 -9.28 3.32 -3.11
C ARG A 134 -9.43 2.14 -4.06
N VAL A 135 -9.41 2.40 -5.36
CA VAL A 135 -9.50 1.35 -6.40
C VAL A 135 -8.33 0.37 -6.28
N LYS A 136 -7.09 0.84 -6.09
CA LYS A 136 -5.92 -0.03 -5.93
C LYS A 136 -6.02 -0.91 -4.69
N ARG A 137 -6.46 -0.37 -3.54
CA ARG A 137 -6.72 -1.15 -2.32
C ARG A 137 -7.78 -2.24 -2.53
N THR A 138 -8.89 -1.90 -3.20
CA THR A 138 -9.93 -2.89 -3.53
C THR A 138 -9.40 -3.97 -4.48
N THR A 139 -8.57 -3.59 -5.45
CA THR A 139 -7.94 -4.51 -6.41
C THR A 139 -7.00 -5.48 -5.70
N MET A 140 -6.12 -4.98 -4.81
CA MET A 140 -5.24 -5.82 -4.00
C MET A 140 -6.03 -6.85 -3.20
N ARG A 141 -7.06 -6.40 -2.47
CA ARG A 141 -7.91 -7.30 -1.67
C ARG A 141 -8.56 -8.36 -2.56
N GLY A 142 -9.08 -7.99 -3.73
CA GLY A 142 -9.68 -8.95 -4.66
C GLY A 142 -8.67 -9.97 -5.24
N ILE A 143 -7.40 -9.62 -5.37
CA ILE A 143 -6.34 -10.56 -5.75
C ILE A 143 -6.02 -11.49 -4.57
N GLU A 144 -5.85 -10.96 -3.37
CA GLU A 144 -5.60 -11.74 -2.15
C GLU A 144 -6.73 -12.74 -1.85
N ASP A 145 -8.00 -12.30 -1.93
CA ASP A 145 -9.16 -13.14 -1.70
C ASP A 145 -9.21 -14.34 -2.66
N ARG A 146 -8.84 -14.13 -3.93
CA ARG A 146 -8.74 -15.21 -4.94
C ARG A 146 -7.60 -16.17 -4.65
N MET A 147 -6.52 -15.71 -4.02
CA MET A 147 -5.37 -16.54 -3.65
C MET A 147 -5.57 -17.31 -2.33
N LYS A 148 -6.46 -16.84 -1.46
CA LYS A 148 -6.69 -17.41 -0.13
C LYS A 148 -7.09 -18.89 -0.14
N MET A 149 -7.82 -19.34 -1.16
CA MET A 149 -8.12 -20.76 -1.31
C MET A 149 -6.85 -21.59 -1.52
N TYR A 150 -5.93 -21.12 -2.35
CA TYR A 150 -4.66 -21.79 -2.64
C TYR A 150 -3.74 -21.80 -1.43
N GLU A 151 -3.66 -20.68 -0.71
CA GLU A 151 -2.96 -20.58 0.57
C GLU A 151 -3.43 -21.68 1.54
N ASN A 152 -4.74 -21.79 1.73
CA ASN A 152 -5.33 -22.81 2.60
C ASN A 152 -5.02 -24.23 2.13
N GLN A 153 -5.04 -24.49 0.81
CA GLN A 153 -4.68 -25.80 0.27
C GLN A 153 -3.21 -26.14 0.54
N VAL A 154 -2.30 -25.22 0.26
CA VAL A 154 -0.86 -25.39 0.47
C VAL A 154 -0.56 -25.70 1.94
N PHE A 155 -1.07 -24.90 2.86
CA PHE A 155 -0.83 -25.13 4.28
C PHE A 155 -1.54 -26.37 4.81
N LYS A 156 -2.69 -26.76 4.25
CA LYS A 156 -3.31 -28.05 4.55
C LYS A 156 -2.38 -29.21 4.16
N HIS A 157 -1.82 -29.19 2.96
CA HIS A 157 -0.88 -30.23 2.50
C HIS A 157 0.38 -30.30 3.37
N ILE A 158 0.99 -29.14 3.69
CA ILE A 158 2.17 -29.06 4.58
C ILE A 158 1.83 -29.61 5.96
N ASN A 159 0.72 -29.19 6.55
CA ASN A 159 0.33 -29.61 7.90
C ASN A 159 0.03 -31.13 7.97
N GLN A 160 -0.59 -31.69 6.94
CA GLN A 160 -0.81 -33.14 6.85
C GLN A 160 0.52 -33.92 6.80
N LEU A 161 1.51 -33.40 6.08
CA LEU A 161 2.85 -34.00 6.03
C LEU A 161 3.53 -33.95 7.41
N MET A 162 3.49 -32.79 8.08
CA MET A 162 4.09 -32.63 9.41
C MET A 162 3.44 -33.54 10.45
N LYS A 163 2.10 -33.62 10.49
CA LYS A 163 1.37 -34.50 11.42
C LYS A 163 1.75 -35.96 11.22
N ALA A 164 1.88 -36.41 9.97
CA ALA A 164 2.29 -37.78 9.67
C ALA A 164 3.74 -38.07 10.09
N ALA A 165 4.64 -37.08 10.00
CA ALA A 165 6.01 -37.22 10.48
C ALA A 165 6.05 -37.33 12.02
N GLN A 166 5.27 -36.50 12.72
CA GLN A 166 5.16 -36.51 14.19
C GLN A 166 4.59 -37.83 14.72
N SER A 167 3.51 -38.36 14.10
CA SER A 167 2.92 -39.64 14.52
C SER A 167 3.91 -40.79 14.35
N LYS A 168 4.69 -40.79 13.27
CA LYS A 168 5.72 -41.82 13.02
C LYS A 168 6.87 -41.73 14.03
N ALA A 169 7.30 -40.52 14.38
CA ALA A 169 8.35 -40.31 15.38
C ALA A 169 7.90 -40.73 16.79
N ALA A 170 6.63 -40.52 17.15
CA ALA A 170 6.08 -40.96 18.42
C ALA A 170 6.04 -42.50 18.53
N GLN A 171 5.61 -43.18 17.47
CA GLN A 171 5.58 -44.66 17.41
C GLN A 171 6.98 -45.29 17.51
N GLN A 172 8.01 -44.63 16.99
CA GLN A 172 9.41 -45.10 17.09
C GLN A 172 10.03 -44.89 18.47
N LYS A 173 9.49 -44.02 19.32
CA LYS A 173 9.96 -43.79 20.69
C LYS A 173 9.28 -44.69 21.72
N SER A 174 8.13 -45.28 21.38
CA SER A 174 7.35 -46.18 22.22
C SER A 174 7.61 -47.67 21.94
N ALA A 175 8.49 -47.97 20.99
CA ALA A 175 8.93 -49.32 20.61
C ALA A 175 10.39 -49.51 21.03
#